data_AF-A0A3M0L8B5-F1
#
_entry.id   AF-A0A3M0L8B5-F1
#
_cell.length_a   1.000
_cell.length_b   1.000
_cell.length_c   1.000
_cell.angle_alpha   90.00
_cell.angle_beta   90.00
_cell.angle_gamma   90.00
#
_symmetry.space_group_name_H-M   'P 1'
#
loop_
_entity.id
_entity.type
_entity.pdbx_description
1 polymer ?
#
loop_
_entity_poly.entity_id
_entity_poly.type
_entity_poly.pdbx_seq_one_letter_code
_entity_poly.pdbx_strand_id
1 'polypeptide(L)'
;MLDGTETRNLGSLSHDPVIDQEIMREGHPCSLWERVLGSVAQRYLCADELYMQQTQWKTIEQGIQSLREMAVMEIVFSDDLNTRNPDLVPCTPVMRQKLIRLGPQEYSSALEIMQQDDTEETVLDMAKKL
;
A
#
# COMPACT_ATOMS: atom_id res chain seq x y z
N MET A 1 -1.15 -8.82 -21.93
CA MET A 1 0.23 -8.39 -21.61
C MET A 1 0.11 -7.30 -20.56
N LEU A 2 0.75 -7.47 -19.39
CA LEU A 2 0.77 -6.45 -18.34
C LEU A 2 1.54 -5.19 -18.82
N ASP A 3 1.10 -4.01 -18.41
CA ASP A 3 1.91 -2.80 -18.52
C ASP A 3 2.94 -2.76 -17.36
N GLY A 4 4.16 -2.28 -17.64
CA GLY A 4 5.28 -2.25 -16.70
C GLY A 4 5.10 -1.28 -15.52
N THR A 5 4.03 -0.50 -15.53
CA THR A 5 3.57 0.37 -14.44
C THR A 5 2.76 -0.42 -13.40
N GLU A 6 1.88 -1.32 -13.82
CA GLU A 6 1.02 -2.10 -12.91
C GLU A 6 1.84 -3.06 -12.05
N THR A 7 2.89 -3.66 -12.61
CA THR A 7 3.81 -4.56 -11.89
C THR A 7 4.66 -3.82 -10.86
N ARG A 8 5.00 -2.55 -11.13
CA ARG A 8 5.83 -1.74 -10.26
C ARG A 8 5.09 -1.25 -9.01
N ASN A 9 3.76 -1.20 -9.09
CA ASN A 9 2.89 -0.76 -7.98
C ASN A 9 2.58 -1.87 -6.97
N LEU A 10 2.80 -3.13 -7.34
CA LEU A 10 2.42 -4.30 -6.52
C LEU A 10 3.53 -4.81 -5.59
N GLY A 11 4.79 -4.46 -5.84
CA GLY A 11 5.92 -4.79 -4.97
C GLY A 11 5.91 -6.25 -4.49
N SER A 12 5.93 -6.45 -3.17
CA SER A 12 6.01 -7.77 -2.52
C SER A 12 4.76 -8.65 -2.72
N LEU A 13 3.60 -8.03 -2.96
CA LEU A 13 2.32 -8.70 -3.20
C LEU A 13 2.29 -9.45 -4.54
N SER A 14 3.22 -9.16 -5.45
CA SER A 14 3.36 -9.88 -6.71
C SER A 14 3.93 -11.30 -6.56
N HIS A 15 4.45 -11.66 -5.39
CA HIS A 15 5.06 -12.97 -5.11
C HIS A 15 4.27 -13.82 -4.10
N ASP A 16 3.05 -13.41 -3.73
CA ASP A 16 2.19 -14.20 -2.86
C ASP A 16 1.54 -15.35 -3.68
N PRO A 17 1.68 -16.62 -3.25
CA PRO A 17 1.19 -17.78 -4.00
C PRO A 17 -0.33 -17.81 -4.16
N VAL A 18 -1.08 -17.10 -3.32
CA VAL A 18 -2.54 -16.93 -3.45
C VAL A 18 -2.86 -15.95 -4.59
N ILE A 19 -2.02 -14.93 -4.78
CA ILE A 19 -2.12 -13.97 -5.89
C ILE A 19 -1.83 -14.66 -7.23
N ASP A 20 -0.79 -15.51 -7.28
CA ASP A 20 -0.45 -16.32 -8.46
C ASP A 20 -1.57 -17.27 -8.88
N GLN A 21 -2.29 -17.85 -7.91
CA GLN A 21 -3.37 -18.80 -8.18
C GLN A 21 -4.60 -18.12 -8.78
N GLU A 22 -4.91 -16.89 -8.39
CA GLU A 22 -6.06 -16.15 -8.91
C GLU A 22 -5.74 -15.47 -10.26
N ILE A 23 -4.45 -15.17 -10.56
CA ILE A 23 -4.01 -14.75 -11.91
C ILE A 23 -4.35 -15.82 -12.96
N MET A 24 -4.25 -17.11 -12.60
CA MET A 24 -4.47 -18.26 -13.48
C MET A 24 -5.95 -18.62 -13.69
N ARG A 25 -6.88 -18.07 -12.92
CA ARG A 25 -8.30 -18.42 -13.01
C ARG A 25 -9.04 -17.53 -14.01
N GLU A 26 -8.91 -17.86 -15.29
CA GLU A 26 -9.63 -17.19 -16.38
C GLU A 26 -11.15 -17.35 -16.25
N GLY A 27 -11.91 -16.25 -16.42
CA GLY A 27 -13.37 -16.30 -16.51
C GLY A 27 -14.12 -14.96 -16.46
N HIS A 28 -13.53 -13.89 -15.91
CA HIS A 28 -14.12 -12.55 -15.87
C HIS A 28 -13.12 -11.49 -16.37
N PRO A 29 -13.56 -10.46 -17.12
CA PRO A 29 -12.69 -9.37 -17.58
C PRO A 29 -12.41 -8.39 -16.44
N CYS A 30 -11.98 -8.91 -15.29
CA CYS A 30 -11.44 -8.11 -14.21
C CYS A 30 -10.01 -7.73 -14.61
N SER A 31 -9.73 -6.43 -14.64
CA SER A 31 -8.37 -5.88 -14.76
C SER A 31 -7.46 -6.50 -13.70
N LEU A 32 -6.14 -6.49 -13.93
CA LEU A 32 -5.16 -6.98 -12.95
C LEU A 32 -5.39 -6.33 -11.58
N TRP A 33 -5.70 -5.04 -11.58
CA TRP A 33 -6.05 -4.28 -10.39
C TRP A 33 -7.25 -4.87 -9.63
N GLU A 34 -8.36 -5.13 -10.31
CA GLU A 34 -9.54 -5.75 -9.69
C GLU A 34 -9.26 -7.15 -9.15
N ARG A 35 -8.37 -7.91 -9.79
CA ARG A 35 -7.93 -9.22 -9.28
C ARG A 35 -7.09 -9.08 -8.02
N VAL A 36 -6.14 -8.14 -8.00
CA VAL A 36 -5.32 -7.85 -6.81
C VAL A 36 -6.22 -7.41 -5.66
N LEU A 37 -7.13 -6.46 -5.88
CA LEU A 37 -8.06 -6.01 -4.84
C LEU A 37 -8.94 -7.17 -4.36
N GLY A 38 -9.43 -8.02 -5.26
CA GLY A 38 -10.20 -9.21 -4.92
C GLY A 38 -9.44 -10.18 -4.04
N SER A 39 -8.17 -10.46 -4.34
CA SER A 39 -7.35 -11.34 -3.53
C SER A 39 -6.96 -10.74 -2.18
N VAL A 40 -6.72 -9.42 -2.12
CA VAL A 40 -6.49 -8.71 -0.85
C VAL A 40 -7.75 -8.76 0.03
N ALA A 41 -8.93 -8.53 -0.55
CA ALA A 41 -10.21 -8.64 0.16
C ALA A 41 -10.53 -10.06 0.65
N GLN A 42 -10.03 -11.09 -0.02
CA GLN A 42 -10.17 -12.49 0.42
C GLN A 42 -9.17 -12.86 1.53
N ARG A 43 -7.99 -12.24 1.53
CA ARG A 43 -6.90 -12.58 2.44
C ARG A 43 -6.99 -11.86 3.78
N TYR A 44 -7.55 -10.67 3.80
CA TYR A 44 -7.67 -9.85 5.00
C TYR A 44 -9.14 -9.57 5.33
N LEU A 45 -9.49 -9.62 6.62
CA LEU A 45 -10.84 -9.32 7.09
C LEU A 45 -11.09 -7.81 7.25
N CYS A 46 -10.02 -7.03 7.45
CA CYS A 46 -10.04 -5.57 7.52
C CYS A 46 -8.64 -4.98 7.31
N ALA A 47 -8.56 -3.65 7.18
CA ALA A 47 -7.29 -2.91 7.11
C ALA A 47 -6.34 -3.20 8.29
N ASP A 48 -6.88 -3.45 9.49
CA ASP A 48 -6.10 -3.70 10.70
C ASP A 48 -5.23 -4.97 10.64
N GLU A 49 -5.62 -5.99 9.87
CA GLU A 49 -4.83 -7.23 9.79
C GLU A 49 -3.50 -7.01 9.05
N LEU A 50 -3.50 -6.33 7.90
CA LEU A 50 -2.26 -5.99 7.19
C LEU A 50 -1.38 -5.08 8.06
N TYR A 51 -2.02 -4.11 8.69
CA TYR A 51 -1.41 -3.20 9.65
C TYR A 51 -0.65 -3.92 10.76
N MET A 52 -1.08 -5.10 11.21
CA MET A 52 -0.37 -5.90 12.22
C MET A 52 0.76 -6.76 11.63
N GLN A 53 0.76 -7.03 10.33
CA GLN A 53 1.78 -7.84 9.64
C GLN A 53 2.98 -7.01 9.15
N GLN A 54 2.85 -5.69 9.05
CA GLN A 54 3.92 -4.80 8.61
C GLN A 54 5.16 -4.88 9.53
N THR A 55 6.33 -5.05 8.92
CA THR A 55 7.62 -5.14 9.61
C THR A 55 8.39 -3.81 9.54
N GLN A 56 9.46 -3.69 10.33
CA GLN A 56 10.38 -2.56 10.20
C GLN A 56 10.93 -2.48 8.77
N TRP A 57 10.89 -1.28 8.19
CA TRP A 57 11.53 -1.00 6.91
C TRP A 57 12.96 -0.51 7.16
N LYS A 58 13.87 -0.82 6.24
CA LYS A 58 15.30 -0.51 6.36
C LYS A 58 15.77 0.49 5.32
N THR A 59 15.02 0.63 4.22
CA THR A 59 15.33 1.57 3.14
C THR A 59 14.10 2.40 2.80
N ILE A 60 14.33 3.56 2.19
CA ILE A 60 13.26 4.46 1.73
C ILE A 60 12.29 3.71 0.82
N GLU A 61 12.79 2.88 -0.10
CA GLU A 61 11.96 2.10 -1.01
C GLU A 61 11.04 1.13 -0.27
N GLN A 62 11.51 0.52 0.82
CA GLN A 62 10.68 -0.31 1.68
C GLN A 62 9.62 0.51 2.42
N GLY A 63 9.97 1.69 2.93
CA GLY A 63 9.00 2.60 3.57
C GLY A 63 7.90 3.06 2.62
N ILE A 64 8.27 3.46 1.39
CA ILE A 64 7.32 3.84 0.33
C ILE A 64 6.44 2.65 -0.07
N GLN A 65 7.03 1.46 -0.20
CA GLN A 65 6.28 0.24 -0.53
C GLN A 65 5.27 -0.08 0.58
N SER A 66 5.68 -0.03 1.85
CA SER A 66 4.79 -0.23 2.99
C SER A 66 3.63 0.77 3.01
N LEU A 67 3.89 2.05 2.72
CA LEU A 67 2.83 3.07 2.57
C LEU A 67 1.82 2.71 1.47
N ARG A 68 2.29 2.28 0.30
CA ARG A 68 1.43 1.90 -0.82
C ARG A 68 0.58 0.68 -0.50
N GLU A 69 1.17 -0.34 0.15
CA GLU A 69 0.44 -1.53 0.60
C GLU A 69 -0.68 -1.17 1.58
N MET A 70 -0.41 -0.24 2.50
CA MET A 70 -1.45 0.31 3.38
C MET A 70 -2.55 1.05 2.61
N ALA A 71 -2.21 1.86 1.61
CA ALA A 71 -3.21 2.53 0.77
C ALA A 71 -4.06 1.56 -0.05
N VAL A 72 -3.50 0.44 -0.52
CA VAL A 72 -4.29 -0.61 -1.18
C VAL A 72 -5.37 -1.14 -0.24
N MET A 73 -5.07 -1.29 1.06
CA MET A 73 -6.09 -1.70 2.03
C MET A 73 -7.18 -0.65 2.21
N GLU A 74 -6.81 0.62 2.29
CA GLU A 74 -7.81 1.70 2.35
C GLU A 74 -8.70 1.68 1.10
N ILE A 75 -8.17 1.40 -0.10
CA ILE A 75 -8.99 1.23 -1.32
C ILE A 75 -9.91 0.00 -1.20
N VAL A 76 -9.40 -1.13 -0.73
CA VAL A 76 -10.18 -2.39 -0.61
C VAL A 76 -11.32 -2.28 0.41
N PHE A 77 -11.05 -1.62 1.54
CA PHE A 77 -11.99 -1.52 2.67
C PHE A 77 -12.75 -0.20 2.73
N SER A 78 -12.52 0.71 1.78
CA SER A 78 -13.35 1.89 1.59
C SER A 78 -14.44 1.65 0.55
N ASP A 79 -15.45 2.50 0.57
CA ASP A 79 -16.51 2.51 -0.44
C ASP A 79 -16.06 3.14 -1.78
N ASP A 80 -14.80 3.62 -1.90
CA ASP A 80 -14.26 4.27 -3.10
C ASP A 80 -13.35 3.35 -3.94
N LEU A 81 -13.98 2.45 -4.68
CA LEU A 81 -13.31 1.56 -5.63
C LEU A 81 -12.88 2.26 -6.94
N ASN A 82 -13.18 3.55 -7.13
CA ASN A 82 -12.80 4.27 -8.35
C ASN A 82 -11.31 4.63 -8.37
N THR A 83 -10.69 4.68 -7.20
CA THR A 83 -9.27 4.99 -7.06
C THR A 83 -8.43 3.76 -7.43
N ARG A 84 -7.80 3.82 -8.60
CA ARG A 84 -6.90 2.75 -9.11
C ARG A 84 -5.41 3.02 -8.88
N ASN A 85 -5.10 4.06 -8.10
CA ASN A 85 -3.73 4.48 -7.85
C ASN A 85 -3.50 4.71 -6.35
N PRO A 86 -2.71 3.86 -5.67
CA PRO A 86 -2.44 4.00 -4.24
C PRO A 86 -1.67 5.30 -3.92
N ASP A 87 -0.93 5.87 -4.87
CA ASP A 87 -0.18 7.12 -4.68
C ASP A 87 -1.10 8.34 -4.51
N LEU A 88 -2.35 8.25 -4.98
CA LEU A 88 -3.33 9.34 -4.88
C LEU A 88 -4.25 9.20 -3.66
N VAL A 89 -4.15 8.11 -2.91
CA VAL A 89 -4.96 7.89 -1.71
C VAL A 89 -4.52 8.89 -0.64
N PRO A 90 -5.46 9.57 0.04
CA PRO A 90 -5.15 10.35 1.22
C PRO A 90 -4.44 9.47 2.26
N CYS A 91 -3.24 9.88 2.67
CA CYS A 91 -2.52 9.16 3.70
C CYS A 91 -3.25 9.36 5.03
N THR A 92 -3.75 8.29 5.62
CA THR A 92 -4.50 8.37 6.88
C THR A 92 -3.54 8.58 8.06
N PRO A 93 -4.00 9.15 9.19
CA PRO A 93 -3.19 9.24 10.40
C PRO A 93 -2.61 7.89 10.86
N VAL A 94 -3.36 6.80 10.63
CA VAL A 94 -2.93 5.43 10.96
C VAL A 94 -1.74 5.00 10.10
N MET A 95 -1.80 5.26 8.79
CA MET A 95 -0.70 5.00 7.85
C MET A 95 0.56 5.76 8.25
N ARG A 96 0.43 7.07 8.54
CA ARG A 96 1.55 7.92 9.00
C ARG A 96 2.19 7.37 10.27
N GLN A 97 1.38 7.11 11.29
CA GLN A 97 1.87 6.63 12.59
C GLN A 97 2.61 5.30 12.45
N LYS A 98 2.12 4.39 11.60
CA LYS A 98 2.77 3.10 11.33
C LYS A 98 4.09 3.26 10.61
N LEU A 99 4.13 4.07 9.56
CA LEU A 99 5.39 4.33 8.84
C LEU A 99 6.45 4.88 9.79
N ILE A 100 6.11 5.87 10.62
CA ILE A 100 7.01 6.47 11.62
C ILE A 100 7.48 5.42 12.63
N ARG A 101 6.56 4.62 13.18
CA ARG A 101 6.87 3.60 14.18
C ARG A 101 7.76 2.47 13.65
N LEU A 102 7.59 2.11 12.39
CA LEU A 102 8.34 1.03 11.73
C LEU A 102 9.64 1.51 11.08
N GLY A 103 9.88 2.83 11.08
CA GLY A 103 11.06 3.42 10.47
C GLY A 103 12.32 3.24 11.29
N PRO A 104 13.48 3.13 10.62
CA PRO A 104 14.76 3.05 11.28
C PRO A 104 15.18 4.44 11.74
N GLN A 105 15.98 4.49 12.81
CA GLN A 105 16.42 5.73 13.44
C GLN A 105 17.19 6.66 12.49
N GLU A 106 17.84 6.09 11.46
CA GLU A 106 18.58 6.82 10.43
C GLU A 106 17.72 7.85 9.67
N TYR A 107 16.39 7.64 9.62
CA TYR A 107 15.45 8.55 8.98
C TYR A 107 14.62 9.37 9.99
N SER A 108 15.01 9.43 11.27
CA SER A 108 14.25 10.14 12.32
C SER A 108 13.89 11.57 11.93
N SER A 109 14.81 12.32 11.31
CA SER A 109 14.55 13.70 10.87
C SER A 109 13.44 13.81 9.81
N ALA A 110 13.40 12.89 8.84
CA ALA A 110 12.34 12.83 7.83
C ALA A 110 11.00 12.46 8.47
N LEU A 111 11.01 11.52 9.42
CA LEU A 111 9.82 11.05 10.13
C LEU A 111 9.25 12.10 11.09
N GLU A 112 10.08 12.95 11.67
CA GLU A 112 9.64 14.10 12.47
C GLU A 112 8.89 15.14 11.62
N ILE A 113 9.36 15.42 10.40
CA ILE A 113 8.66 16.31 9.45
C ILE A 113 7.28 15.75 9.12
N MET A 114 7.18 14.43 8.92
CA MET A 114 5.92 13.73 8.66
C MET A 114 4.95 13.75 9.84
N GLN A 115 5.43 13.86 11.07
CA GLN A 115 4.59 13.90 12.27
C GLN A 115 3.96 15.28 12.48
N GLN A 116 4.63 16.35 12.01
CA GLN A 116 4.21 17.74 12.24
C GLN A 116 3.21 18.25 11.19
N ASP A 117 3.01 17.51 10.10
CA ASP A 117 2.11 17.91 9.02
C ASP A 117 0.68 17.41 9.28
N ASP A 118 -0.24 18.35 9.48
CA ASP A 118 -1.67 18.10 9.72
C ASP A 118 -2.50 18.30 8.45
N THR A 119 -1.86 18.40 7.29
CA THR A 119 -2.54 18.54 6.00
C THR A 119 -3.01 17.18 5.45
N GLU A 120 -4.09 17.20 4.65
CA GLU A 120 -4.56 16.02 3.92
C GLU A 120 -3.62 15.69 2.75
N GLU A 121 -2.47 15.11 3.08
CA GLU A 121 -1.46 14.70 2.10
C GLU A 121 -1.76 13.33 1.50
N THR A 122 -1.44 13.16 0.23
CA THR A 122 -1.52 11.85 -0.43
C THR A 122 -0.34 10.96 -0.07
N VAL A 123 -0.44 9.66 -0.34
CA VAL A 123 0.70 8.73 -0.24
C VAL A 123 1.91 9.21 -1.03
N LEU A 124 1.71 9.79 -2.20
CA LEU A 124 2.80 10.33 -3.01
C LEU A 124 3.50 11.51 -2.32
N ASP A 125 2.75 12.39 -1.67
CA ASP A 125 3.33 13.55 -0.99
C ASP A 125 4.13 13.12 0.23
N MET A 126 3.63 12.13 0.97
CA MET A 126 4.37 11.48 2.04
C MET A 126 5.64 10.80 1.51
N ALA A 127 5.54 10.06 0.41
CA ALA A 127 6.69 9.36 -0.18
C ALA A 127 7.82 10.32 -0.58
N LYS A 128 7.51 11.55 -1.02
CA LYS A 128 8.51 12.58 -1.34
C LYS A 128 9.28 13.12 -0.12
N LYS A 129 8.76 12.90 1.09
CA LYS A 129 9.37 13.37 2.34
C LYS A 129 10.34 12.34 2.95
N LEU A 130 10.36 11.10 2.46
CA LEU A 130 11.35 10.07 2.81
C LEU A 130 12.63 10.24 1.99
#